data_AF-A0A1C9WUF7-F1
#
_entry.id   AF-A0A1C9WUF7-F1
#
_cell.length_a   1.000
_cell.length_b   1.000
_cell.length_c   1.000
_cell.angle_alpha   90.00
_cell.angle_beta   90.00
_cell.angle_gamma   90.00
#
_symmetry.space_group_name_H-M   'P 1'
#
loop_
_entity.id
_entity.type
_entity.pdbx_description
1 polymer ?
#
loop_
_entity_poly.entity_id
_entity_poly.type
_entity_poly.pdbx_seq_one_letter_code
_entity_poly.pdbx_strand_id
1 'polypeptide(L)'
;MVAVVLVLVMFSRGPGNTACPAIGYAGPGNTACPAIGYAYVGDVELIFPQEPVSVAACFEEGCTPAAVTKNPDGKWLVPQSKPYLVPPVSVTSVYVETEASSGARIARALPIVTEPTGEYPYGRKCGGPVRFKPVQVPLG
;
A
#
# COMPACT_ATOMS: atom_id res chain seq x y z
N MET A 1 -3.44 2.83 -9.31
CA MET A 1 -3.16 4.29 -9.27
C MET A 1 -2.35 4.54 -8.00
N VAL A 2 -1.13 5.08 -8.08
CA VAL A 2 -0.33 5.46 -6.89
C VAL A 2 -0.59 6.93 -6.61
N ALA A 3 -0.91 7.30 -5.36
CA ALA A 3 -1.01 8.69 -4.97
C ALA A 3 0.33 9.15 -4.39
N VAL A 4 0.92 10.17 -5.00
CA VAL A 4 2.10 10.87 -4.46
C VAL A 4 1.58 11.93 -3.51
N VAL A 5 1.80 11.75 -2.20
CA VAL A 5 1.47 12.78 -1.21
C VAL A 5 2.71 13.65 -1.03
N LEU A 6 2.68 14.84 -1.62
CA LEU A 6 3.77 15.81 -1.52
C LEU A 6 3.64 16.57 -0.19
N VAL A 7 4.39 16.17 0.84
CA VAL A 7 4.49 16.95 2.08
C VAL A 7 5.78 17.76 2.01
N LEU A 8 5.67 19.04 1.69
CA LEU A 8 6.78 20.00 1.76
C LEU A 8 7.13 20.27 3.22
N VAL A 9 8.03 19.47 3.80
CA VAL A 9 8.67 19.81 5.08
C VAL A 9 10.04 20.39 4.80
N MET A 10 10.15 21.72 4.86
CA MET A 10 11.45 22.39 4.88
C MET A 10 12.12 22.12 6.23
N PHE A 11 13.04 21.16 6.28
CA PHE A 11 13.92 21.02 7.45
C PHE A 11 15.11 21.98 7.31
N SER A 12 14.89 23.23 7.73
CA SER A 12 15.97 24.18 8.03
C SER A 12 16.55 23.85 9.41
N ARG A 13 17.55 22.97 9.46
CA ARG A 13 18.36 22.79 10.68
C ARG A 13 19.61 23.68 10.60
N GLY A 14 19.51 24.89 11.15
CA GLY A 14 20.67 25.64 11.66
C GLY A 14 21.22 24.99 12.95
N PRO A 15 22.41 25.37 13.47
CA PRO A 15 22.90 26.75 13.55
C PRO A 15 24.41 26.93 13.19
N GLY A 16 24.84 28.18 12.98
CA GLY A 16 26.25 28.58 13.13
C GLY A 16 26.84 29.42 12.00
N ASN A 17 27.15 30.69 12.33
CA ASN A 17 28.01 31.65 11.64
C ASN A 17 28.91 31.10 10.52
N THR A 18 28.91 31.75 9.35
CA THR A 18 29.99 32.61 8.81
C THR A 18 29.57 33.09 7.42
N ALA A 19 29.66 34.39 7.16
CA ALA A 19 29.45 35.00 5.85
C ALA A 19 30.63 34.70 4.90
N CYS A 20 30.37 34.35 3.64
CA CYS A 20 31.15 34.75 2.43
C CYS A 20 30.55 34.10 1.15
N PRO A 21 30.89 34.55 -0.06
CA PRO A 21 29.94 35.06 -1.05
C PRO A 21 29.75 34.13 -2.26
N ALA A 22 29.02 34.64 -3.25
CA ALA A 22 28.78 34.02 -4.56
C ALA A 22 30.06 33.49 -5.25
N ILE A 23 29.82 32.54 -6.17
CA ILE A 23 30.70 31.96 -7.20
C ILE A 23 31.18 30.53 -6.88
N GLY A 24 30.64 29.57 -7.65
CA GLY A 24 31.42 28.47 -8.21
C GLY A 24 31.38 27.12 -7.50
N TYR A 25 31.35 26.09 -8.33
CA TYR A 25 31.64 24.67 -8.06
C TYR A 25 30.53 23.79 -7.49
N ALA A 26 29.94 23.01 -8.41
CA ALA A 26 29.27 21.75 -8.15
C ALA A 26 30.16 20.86 -7.28
N GLY A 27 29.81 20.70 -6.01
CA GLY A 27 30.38 19.67 -5.14
C GLY A 27 29.80 18.31 -5.51
N PRO A 28 30.61 17.24 -5.60
CA PRO A 28 30.09 15.90 -5.80
C PRO A 28 29.55 15.38 -4.46
N GLY A 29 28.26 14.99 -4.44
CA GLY A 29 27.83 13.97 -3.49
C GLY A 29 27.09 14.41 -2.24
N ASN A 30 25.94 15.07 -2.39
CA ASN A 30 24.81 14.83 -1.48
C ASN A 30 23.51 14.94 -2.27
N THR A 31 23.10 13.83 -2.90
CA THR A 31 21.75 13.71 -3.46
C THR A 31 20.78 13.69 -2.29
N ALA A 32 20.27 14.87 -1.90
CA ALA A 32 19.22 14.97 -0.90
C ALA A 32 17.93 14.38 -1.49
N CYS A 33 17.33 13.43 -0.78
CA CYS A 33 16.05 12.85 -1.18
C CYS A 33 14.91 13.79 -0.78
N PRO A 34 13.94 14.06 -1.67
CA PRO A 34 12.77 14.83 -1.29
C PRO A 34 11.94 14.06 -0.25
N ALA A 35 11.32 14.76 0.69
CA ALA A 35 10.46 14.19 1.72
C ALA A 35 9.07 13.84 1.15
N ILE A 36 9.03 12.85 0.25
CA ILE A 36 7.81 12.41 -0.43
C ILE A 36 7.36 11.08 0.13
N GLY A 37 6.08 10.99 0.51
CA GLY A 37 5.43 9.73 0.89
C GLY A 37 4.69 9.12 -0.30
N TYR A 38 4.90 7.83 -0.54
CA TYR A 38 4.13 7.07 -1.53
C TYR A 38 3.01 6.32 -0.82
N ALA A 39 1.76 6.58 -1.23
CA ALA A 39 0.60 5.83 -0.79
C ALA A 39 0.03 5.03 -1.96
N TYR A 40 -0.12 3.72 -1.78
CA TYR A 40 -0.79 2.87 -2.76
C TYR A 40 -2.28 2.77 -2.44
N VAL A 41 -3.11 3.31 -3.34
CA VAL A 41 -4.58 3.34 -3.20
C VAL A 41 -5.27 2.34 -4.13
N GLY A 42 -4.51 1.38 -4.69
CA GLY A 42 -5.07 0.33 -5.53
C GLY A 42 -5.71 -0.80 -4.73
N ASP A 43 -6.42 -1.65 -5.44
CA ASP A 43 -7.15 -2.78 -4.86
C ASP A 43 -6.18 -3.84 -4.29
N VAL A 44 -6.62 -4.57 -3.27
CA VAL A 44 -5.92 -5.76 -2.77
C VAL A 44 -6.43 -6.99 -3.51
N GLU A 45 -5.51 -7.72 -4.14
CA GLU A 45 -5.81 -9.00 -4.78
C GLU A 45 -5.77 -10.13 -3.74
N LEU A 46 -6.87 -10.88 -3.63
CA LEU A 46 -6.96 -12.09 -2.83
C LEU A 46 -6.75 -13.32 -3.73
N ILE A 47 -5.80 -14.17 -3.36
CA ILE A 47 -5.53 -15.43 -4.03
C ILE A 47 -5.98 -16.57 -3.13
N PHE A 48 -6.87 -17.40 -3.68
CA PHE A 48 -7.38 -18.58 -3.01
C PHE A 48 -6.80 -19.84 -3.68
N PRO A 49 -6.33 -20.83 -2.91
CA PRO A 49 -5.83 -22.10 -3.44
C PRO A 49 -6.92 -22.99 -4.05
N GLN A 50 -8.19 -22.76 -3.67
CA GLN A 50 -9.38 -23.38 -4.27
C GLN A 50 -10.43 -22.29 -4.51
N GLU A 51 -11.28 -22.47 -5.51
CA GLU A 51 -12.32 -21.50 -5.82
C GLU A 51 -13.34 -21.43 -4.66
N PRO A 52 -13.51 -20.26 -4.01
CA PRO A 52 -14.47 -20.10 -2.94
C PRO A 52 -15.89 -19.96 -3.49
N VAL A 53 -16.87 -20.40 -2.71
CA VAL A 53 -18.30 -20.22 -2.99
C VAL A 53 -18.73 -18.80 -2.64
N SER A 54 -18.19 -18.26 -1.55
CA SER A 54 -18.43 -16.89 -1.10
C SER A 54 -17.16 -16.27 -0.53
N VAL A 55 -17.04 -14.96 -0.71
CA VAL A 55 -15.95 -14.14 -0.18
C VAL A 55 -16.54 -12.83 0.34
N ALA A 56 -16.23 -12.49 1.57
CA ALA A 56 -16.43 -11.17 2.12
C ALA A 56 -15.13 -10.65 2.71
N ALA A 57 -14.92 -9.34 2.65
CA ALA A 57 -13.71 -8.72 3.17
C ALA A 57 -13.99 -7.33 3.72
N CYS A 58 -13.08 -6.84 4.55
CA CYS A 58 -12.97 -5.44 4.92
C CYS A 58 -11.54 -5.14 5.38
N PHE A 59 -11.16 -3.86 5.40
CA PHE A 59 -9.83 -3.46 5.81
C PHE A 59 -9.75 -3.21 7.31
N GLU A 60 -8.62 -3.60 7.91
CA GLU A 60 -8.35 -3.60 9.36
C GLU A 60 -9.16 -4.62 10.16
N GLU A 61 -8.86 -4.76 11.45
CA GLU A 61 -9.59 -5.63 12.36
C GLU A 61 -10.87 -4.95 12.88
N GLY A 62 -11.93 -5.73 13.10
CA GLY A 62 -13.18 -5.24 13.69
C GLY A 62 -14.09 -4.44 12.73
N CYS A 63 -13.80 -4.44 11.44
CA CYS A 63 -14.68 -3.91 10.41
C CYS A 63 -15.83 -4.88 10.09
N THR A 64 -16.88 -4.36 9.43
CA THR A 64 -17.98 -5.20 8.92
C THR A 64 -17.63 -5.71 7.52
N PRO A 65 -17.48 -7.04 7.33
CA PRO A 65 -17.16 -7.59 6.02
C PRO A 65 -18.27 -7.32 5.01
N ALA A 66 -17.87 -6.94 3.80
CA ALA A 66 -18.77 -6.80 2.67
C ALA A 66 -18.43 -7.85 1.61
N ALA A 67 -19.45 -8.33 0.90
CA ALA A 67 -19.27 -9.33 -0.15
C ALA A 67 -18.36 -8.78 -1.26
N VAL A 68 -17.28 -9.49 -1.54
CA VAL A 68 -16.36 -9.19 -2.64
C VAL A 68 -16.86 -9.93 -3.86
N THR A 69 -16.86 -9.29 -5.03
CA THR A 69 -17.22 -9.94 -6.29
C THR A 69 -16.00 -10.14 -7.15
N LYS A 70 -15.92 -11.29 -7.82
CA LYS A 70 -14.88 -11.58 -8.80
C LYS A 70 -15.01 -10.61 -9.99
N ASN A 71 -13.90 -10.00 -10.38
CA ASN A 71 -13.87 -9.07 -11.52
C ASN A 71 -13.99 -9.85 -12.86
N PRO A 72 -14.16 -9.17 -14.00
CA PRO A 72 -14.25 -9.81 -15.32
C PRO A 72 -13.04 -10.67 -15.72
N ASP A 73 -11.87 -10.38 -15.16
CA ASP A 73 -10.63 -11.14 -15.39
C ASP A 73 -10.51 -12.38 -14.48
N GLY A 74 -11.53 -12.65 -13.65
CA GLY A 74 -11.49 -13.77 -12.73
C GLY A 74 -10.64 -13.54 -11.48
N LYS A 75 -10.45 -12.28 -11.05
CA LYS A 75 -9.69 -11.90 -9.86
C LYS A 75 -10.59 -11.43 -8.74
N TRP A 76 -10.22 -11.74 -7.50
CA TRP A 76 -10.86 -11.23 -6.30
C TRP A 76 -10.13 -9.96 -5.85
N LEU A 77 -10.70 -8.80 -6.16
CA LEU A 77 -10.10 -7.50 -5.85
C LEU A 77 -10.93 -6.80 -4.78
N VAL A 78 -10.30 -6.39 -3.69
CA VAL A 78 -10.92 -5.64 -2.60
C VAL A 78 -10.59 -4.15 -2.77
N PRO A 79 -11.56 -3.30 -3.15
CA PRO A 79 -11.33 -1.88 -3.37
C PRO A 79 -11.11 -1.12 -2.06
N GLN A 80 -10.17 -0.17 -2.06
CA GLN A 80 -9.96 0.78 -0.96
C GLN A 80 -11.02 1.89 -0.92
N SER A 81 -12.29 1.50 -0.94
CA SER A 81 -13.45 2.41 -0.89
C SER A 81 -14.57 1.79 -0.06
N LYS A 82 -15.60 2.57 0.24
CA LYS A 82 -16.80 2.03 0.90
C LYS A 82 -17.41 0.93 0.03
N PRO A 83 -17.89 -0.18 0.61
CA PRO A 83 -18.05 -0.44 2.04
C PRO A 83 -16.82 -1.05 2.75
N TYR A 84 -15.79 -1.46 2.01
CA TYR A 84 -14.65 -2.22 2.54
C TYR A 84 -13.70 -1.37 3.39
N LEU A 85 -13.60 -0.07 3.07
CA LEU A 85 -12.72 0.89 3.73
C LEU A 85 -13.51 2.13 4.17
N VAL A 86 -13.32 2.54 5.42
CA VAL A 86 -13.78 3.84 5.94
C VAL A 86 -12.55 4.71 6.21
N PRO A 87 -12.29 5.75 5.39
CA PRO A 87 -11.16 6.65 5.58
C PRO A 87 -11.22 7.42 6.91
N PRO A 88 -10.08 7.95 7.42
CA PRO A 88 -8.73 7.86 6.86
C PRO A 88 -7.90 6.78 7.57
N VAL A 89 -7.45 5.74 6.84
CA VAL A 89 -6.53 4.74 7.39
C VAL A 89 -5.49 4.33 6.35
N SER A 90 -4.24 4.15 6.80
CA SER A 90 -3.23 3.40 6.07
C SER A 90 -3.55 1.93 6.26
N VAL A 91 -3.96 1.24 5.20
CA VAL A 91 -4.34 -0.18 5.31
C VAL A 91 -3.10 -1.05 5.50
N THR A 92 -3.10 -1.83 6.57
CA THR A 92 -2.02 -2.76 6.93
C THR A 92 -2.48 -4.21 6.93
N SER A 93 -3.79 -4.43 7.08
CA SER A 93 -4.40 -5.75 7.11
C SER A 93 -5.74 -5.76 6.38
N VAL A 94 -6.13 -6.94 5.89
CA VAL A 94 -7.43 -7.23 5.31
C VAL A 94 -8.06 -8.38 6.09
N TYR A 95 -9.24 -8.15 6.65
CA TYR A 95 -10.07 -9.21 7.21
C TYR A 95 -10.82 -9.90 6.08
N VAL A 96 -10.72 -11.22 6.00
CA VAL A 96 -11.35 -12.03 4.96
C VAL A 96 -12.19 -13.12 5.60
N GLU A 97 -13.44 -13.20 5.17
CA GLU A 97 -14.35 -14.31 5.39
C GLU A 97 -14.55 -15.06 4.07
N THR A 98 -14.38 -16.37 4.08
CA THR A 98 -14.58 -17.19 2.89
C THR A 98 -15.14 -18.56 3.23
N GLU A 99 -15.93 -19.09 2.30
CA GLU A 99 -16.49 -20.44 2.35
C GLU A 99 -16.05 -21.21 1.10
N ALA A 100 -15.41 -22.35 1.29
CA ALA A 100 -15.04 -23.27 0.23
C ALA A 100 -16.21 -24.19 -0.16
N SER A 101 -16.15 -24.78 -1.36
CA SER A 101 -17.15 -25.75 -1.81
C SER A 101 -17.21 -27.03 -0.98
N SER A 102 -16.14 -27.33 -0.24
CA SER A 102 -16.08 -28.41 0.75
C SER A 102 -16.87 -28.10 2.04
N GLY A 103 -17.35 -26.86 2.21
CA GLY A 103 -17.97 -26.36 3.44
C GLY A 103 -16.96 -25.84 4.48
N ALA A 104 -15.65 -25.86 4.18
CA ALA A 104 -14.64 -25.25 5.04
C ALA A 104 -14.83 -23.72 5.08
N ARG A 105 -14.72 -23.13 6.27
CA ARG A 105 -14.89 -21.69 6.49
C ARG A 105 -13.67 -21.08 7.16
N ILE A 106 -13.33 -19.87 6.74
CA ILE A 106 -12.21 -19.11 7.29
C ILE A 106 -12.69 -17.70 7.54
N ALA A 107 -12.34 -17.15 8.70
CA ALA A 107 -12.59 -15.77 9.07
C ALA A 107 -11.37 -15.26 9.84
N ARG A 108 -10.51 -14.47 9.19
CA ARG A 108 -9.28 -13.94 9.83
C ARG A 108 -8.73 -12.70 9.14
N ALA A 109 -7.97 -11.92 9.92
CA ALA A 109 -7.14 -10.84 9.39
C ALA A 109 -5.85 -11.41 8.77
N LEU A 110 -5.53 -10.93 7.57
CA LEU A 110 -4.33 -11.27 6.83
C LEU A 110 -3.50 -10.00 6.61
N PRO A 111 -2.17 -10.07 6.78
CA PRO A 111 -1.30 -8.90 6.58
C PRO A 111 -1.20 -8.54 5.11
N ILE A 112 -1.25 -7.23 4.81
CA ILE A 112 -0.97 -6.70 3.48
C ILE A 112 0.52 -6.39 3.39
N VAL A 113 1.20 -6.98 2.42
CA VAL A 113 2.62 -6.72 2.16
C VAL A 113 2.75 -5.85 0.92
N THR A 114 3.57 -4.81 1.00
CA THR A 114 3.90 -3.96 -0.16
C THR A 114 5.20 -4.40 -0.82
N GLU A 115 5.32 -4.16 -2.13
CA GLU A 115 6.56 -4.27 -2.87
C GLU A 115 6.86 -3.01 -3.70
N PRO A 116 8.14 -2.66 -3.92
CA PRO A 116 8.51 -1.57 -4.81
C PRO A 116 8.03 -1.83 -6.24
N THR A 117 7.57 -0.79 -6.93
CA THR A 117 7.22 -0.91 -8.36
C THR A 117 8.45 -1.00 -9.26
N GLY A 118 9.64 -0.67 -8.73
CA GLY A 118 10.89 -0.57 -9.49
C GLY A 118 11.09 0.81 -10.13
N GLU A 119 10.14 1.72 -9.98
CA GLU A 119 10.28 3.12 -10.38
C GLU A 119 11.01 3.91 -9.29
N TYR A 120 11.96 4.75 -9.69
CA TYR A 120 12.73 5.59 -8.76
C TYR A 120 12.82 7.02 -9.31
N PRO A 121 11.74 7.81 -9.22
CA PRO A 121 11.67 9.15 -9.83
C PRO A 121 12.79 10.09 -9.36
N TYR A 122 13.31 9.88 -8.15
CA TYR A 122 14.36 10.68 -7.53
C TYR A 122 15.66 9.90 -7.30
N GLY A 123 15.83 8.77 -7.98
CA GLY A 123 16.98 7.89 -7.87
C GLY A 123 16.83 6.79 -6.80
N ARG A 124 17.54 5.68 -6.99
CA ARG A 124 17.37 4.44 -6.19
C ARG A 124 17.57 4.63 -4.68
N LYS A 125 18.40 5.59 -4.29
CA LYS A 125 18.67 5.90 -2.87
C LYS A 125 17.50 6.55 -2.15
N CYS A 126 16.55 7.12 -2.90
CA CYS A 126 15.41 7.87 -2.36
C CYS A 126 14.12 7.05 -2.28
N GLY A 127 14.18 5.75 -2.61
CA GLY A 127 12.99 4.92 -2.69
C GLY A 127 12.08 5.33 -3.84
N GLY A 128 10.90 4.72 -3.88
CA GLY A 128 9.97 4.92 -4.97
C GLY A 128 8.57 4.42 -4.63
N PRO A 129 7.64 4.51 -5.59
CA PRO A 129 6.31 3.96 -5.46
C PRO A 129 6.32 2.49 -5.04
N VAL A 130 5.29 2.11 -4.29
CA VAL A 130 5.01 0.73 -3.90
C VAL A 130 3.66 0.29 -4.44
N ARG A 131 3.45 -1.01 -4.51
CA ARG A 131 2.17 -1.67 -4.79
C ARG A 131 1.93 -2.78 -3.78
N PHE A 132 0.69 -3.21 -3.63
CA PHE A 132 0.41 -4.39 -2.81
C PHE A 132 0.82 -5.68 -3.52
N LYS A 133 1.38 -6.61 -2.75
CA LYS A 133 1.50 -8.01 -3.15
C LYS A 133 0.13 -8.68 -2.99
N PRO A 134 -0.18 -9.67 -3.84
CA PRO A 134 -1.37 -10.49 -3.64
C PRO A 134 -1.35 -11.18 -2.27
N VAL A 135 -2.50 -11.17 -1.59
CA VAL A 135 -2.69 -11.80 -0.29
C VAL A 135 -3.13 -13.24 -0.49
N GLN A 136 -2.36 -14.18 0.07
CA GLN A 136 -2.68 -15.61 0.02
C GLN A 136 -3.65 -15.95 1.15
N VAL A 137 -4.84 -16.43 0.80
CA VAL A 137 -5.83 -16.91 1.76
C VAL A 137 -5.61 -18.42 1.95
N PRO A 138 -5.24 -18.89 3.16
CA PRO A 138 -5.01 -20.32 3.39
C PRO A 138 -6.31 -21.12 3.21
N LEU A 139 -6.21 -22.46 3.16
CA LEU A 139 -7.38 -23.34 3.36
C LEU A 139 -7.68 -23.49 4.85
N GLY A 140 -8.96 -23.70 5.17
CA GLY A 140 -9.46 -23.97 6.52
C GLY A 140 -9.37 -25.45 6.87
#